data_AF-A0A125YMM2-F1
#
_entry.id   AF-A0A125YMM2-F1
#
_cell.length_a   1.000
_cell.length_b   1.000
_cell.length_c   1.000
_cell.angle_alpha   90.00
_cell.angle_beta   90.00
_cell.angle_gamma   90.00
#
_symmetry.space_group_name_H-M   'P 1'
#
loop_
_entity.id
_entity.type
_entity.pdbx_description
1 polymer ?
#
loop_
_entity_poly.entity_id
_entity_poly.type
_entity_poly.pdbx_seq_one_letter_code
_entity_poly.pdbx_strand_id
1 'polypeptide(L)'
;MSQPVFASPLNVEKRRLNEERALMQAQKAGGEGVNIQLPPNYGDMDLILFPEGSLKNSNNTVIPQSHLKGKSVALYFADGADPKCASLLPFLLNYYRTMNEGGANQKIEIIFVSLDRDREAFESHRAHMPWLSIDLENPLTEILKRHFRVMKEYEVPTYGYGSRTGVPSVIVIGSDGREAQFLPICSGLEEGDRALLRWDWRNTKFASDQFHVRPTLLEQ
;
A
#
# COMPACT_ATOMS: atom_id res chain seq x y z
N MET A 1 -5.91 -30.12 0.72
CA MET A 1 -6.46 -28.80 0.39
C MET A 1 -5.27 -27.85 0.25
N SER A 2 -4.88 -27.51 -0.98
CA SER A 2 -3.72 -26.64 -1.25
C SER A 2 -4.00 -25.24 -0.71
N GLN A 3 -3.10 -24.71 0.12
CA GLN A 3 -3.18 -23.32 0.57
C GLN A 3 -3.09 -22.39 -0.66
N PRO A 4 -3.83 -21.27 -0.68
CA PRO A 4 -3.77 -20.32 -1.78
C PRO A 4 -2.35 -19.74 -1.90
N VAL A 5 -1.72 -19.94 -3.05
CA VAL A 5 -0.43 -19.36 -3.43
C VAL A 5 -0.59 -17.84 -3.43
N PHE A 6 0.12 -17.16 -2.53
CA PHE A 6 0.02 -15.72 -2.36
C PHE A 6 0.83 -15.01 -3.45
N ALA A 7 0.20 -14.09 -4.18
CA ALA A 7 0.87 -13.18 -5.09
C ALA A 7 0.76 -11.75 -4.52
N SER A 8 1.87 -11.01 -4.55
CA SER A 8 1.95 -9.62 -4.08
C SER A 8 0.91 -8.78 -4.83
N PRO A 9 0.35 -7.73 -4.21
CA PRO A 9 -0.41 -6.70 -4.90
C PRO A 9 0.18 -6.31 -6.27
N LEU A 10 1.50 -6.14 -6.31
CA LEU A 10 2.28 -5.77 -7.49
C LEU A 10 2.32 -6.88 -8.54
N ASN A 11 2.39 -8.12 -8.09
CA ASN A 11 2.44 -9.32 -8.91
C ASN A 11 1.06 -9.67 -9.48
N VAL A 12 -0.01 -9.47 -8.71
CA VAL A 12 -1.40 -9.58 -9.17
C VAL A 12 -1.69 -8.55 -10.24
N GLU A 13 -1.30 -7.29 -10.02
CA GLU A 13 -1.54 -6.23 -11.01
C GLU A 13 -0.66 -6.36 -12.26
N LYS A 14 0.63 -6.74 -12.11
CA LYS A 14 1.51 -7.08 -13.26
C LYS A 14 0.94 -8.22 -14.08
N ARG A 15 0.40 -9.25 -13.43
CA ARG A 15 -0.27 -10.37 -14.11
C ARG A 15 -1.46 -9.89 -14.92
N ARG A 16 -2.36 -9.14 -14.29
CA ARG A 16 -3.56 -8.58 -14.94
C ARG A 16 -3.21 -7.68 -16.13
N LEU A 17 -2.26 -6.76 -15.98
CA LEU A 17 -1.78 -5.87 -17.05
C LEU A 17 -1.19 -6.65 -18.22
N ASN A 18 -0.44 -7.71 -17.94
CA ASN A 18 0.14 -8.54 -18.99
C ASN A 18 -0.90 -9.43 -19.66
N GLU A 19 -1.89 -9.94 -18.92
CA GLU A 19 -3.05 -10.63 -19.48
C GLU A 19 -3.87 -9.70 -20.37
N GLU A 20 -4.14 -8.46 -19.96
CA GLU A 20 -4.82 -7.43 -20.77
C GLU A 20 -4.03 -7.08 -22.04
N ARG A 21 -2.71 -6.92 -21.94
CA ARG A 21 -1.84 -6.66 -23.10
C ARG A 21 -1.82 -7.83 -24.06
N ALA A 22 -1.75 -9.07 -23.54
CA ALA A 22 -1.80 -10.28 -24.35
C ALA A 22 -3.14 -10.41 -25.08
N LEU A 23 -4.26 -10.12 -24.40
CA LEU A 23 -5.60 -10.10 -24.99
C LEU A 23 -5.73 -9.02 -26.08
N MET A 24 -5.24 -7.80 -25.84
CA MET A 24 -5.23 -6.75 -26.85
C MET A 24 -4.37 -7.10 -28.07
N GLN A 25 -3.22 -7.74 -27.86
CA GLN A 25 -2.36 -8.20 -28.96
C GLN A 25 -3.00 -9.34 -29.76
N ALA A 26 -3.66 -10.28 -29.08
CA ALA A 26 -4.39 -11.37 -29.72
C ALA A 26 -5.57 -10.87 -30.57
N GLN A 27 -6.29 -9.84 -30.09
CA GLN A 27 -7.37 -9.20 -30.84
C GLN A 27 -6.85 -8.42 -32.06
N LYS A 28 -5.67 -7.80 -31.97
CA LYS A 28 -5.04 -7.08 -33.09
C LYS A 28 -4.46 -8.00 -34.16
N ALA A 29 -4.06 -9.22 -33.79
CA ALA A 29 -3.34 -10.14 -34.67
C ALA A 29 -4.24 -11.04 -35.53
N GLY A 30 -5.57 -10.93 -35.43
CA GLY A 30 -6.48 -11.59 -36.37
C GLY A 30 -6.30 -13.10 -36.46
N GLY A 31 -6.35 -13.78 -35.31
CA GLY A 31 -6.68 -15.20 -35.18
C GLY A 31 -6.02 -16.18 -36.17
N GLU A 32 -4.71 -16.42 -36.07
CA GLU A 32 -4.11 -17.74 -36.27
C GLU A 32 -2.66 -17.78 -35.75
N GLY A 33 -2.35 -18.71 -34.85
CA GLY A 33 -0.99 -19.18 -34.60
C GLY A 33 0.00 -18.29 -33.82
N VAL A 34 -0.44 -17.31 -33.04
CA VAL A 34 0.50 -16.54 -32.19
C VAL A 34 0.91 -17.39 -30.98
N ASN A 35 2.19 -17.73 -30.88
CA ASN A 35 2.79 -18.26 -29.65
C ASN A 35 2.77 -17.13 -28.60
N ILE A 36 1.67 -17.03 -27.87
CA ILE A 36 1.52 -16.07 -26.77
C ILE A 36 2.44 -16.56 -25.65
N GLN A 37 3.61 -15.91 -25.53
CA GLN A 37 4.48 -16.11 -24.37
C GLN A 37 3.67 -15.69 -23.13
N LEU A 38 3.13 -16.68 -22.42
CA LEU A 38 2.42 -16.43 -21.16
C LEU A 38 3.37 -15.69 -20.22
N PRO A 39 2.92 -14.59 -19.59
CA PRO A 39 3.76 -13.88 -18.65
C PRO A 39 4.15 -14.84 -17.51
N PRO A 40 5.38 -14.72 -16.98
CA PRO A 40 5.88 -15.62 -15.94
C PRO A 40 4.90 -15.68 -14.77
N ASN A 41 4.74 -16.87 -14.17
CA ASN A 41 3.88 -17.06 -13.00
C ASN A 41 4.39 -16.17 -11.86
N TYR A 42 3.68 -15.08 -11.59
CA TYR A 42 4.06 -14.12 -10.56
C TYR A 42 3.91 -14.65 -9.12
N GLY A 43 3.46 -15.89 -8.94
CA GLY A 43 3.56 -16.62 -7.68
C GLY A 43 5.02 -16.92 -7.28
N ASP A 44 5.96 -16.89 -8.23
CA ASP A 44 7.36 -17.28 -8.04
C ASP A 44 8.33 -16.08 -7.92
N MET A 45 7.83 -14.84 -7.89
CA MET A 45 8.67 -13.64 -7.76
C MET A 45 8.68 -13.12 -6.33
N ASP A 46 9.88 -13.01 -5.74
CA ASP A 46 10.15 -12.44 -4.41
C ASP A 46 9.28 -11.20 -4.14
N LEU A 47 8.44 -11.27 -3.11
CA LEU A 47 7.34 -10.35 -2.87
C LEU A 47 7.83 -9.09 -2.13
N ILE A 48 8.66 -8.29 -2.79
CA ILE A 48 9.08 -7.00 -2.23
C ILE A 48 7.89 -6.03 -2.27
N LEU A 49 7.30 -5.75 -1.11
CA LEU A 49 6.17 -4.82 -0.98
C LEU A 49 6.56 -3.38 -1.33
N PHE A 50 7.77 -2.96 -0.94
CA PHE A 50 8.35 -1.66 -1.24
C PHE A 50 9.69 -1.85 -1.96
N PRO A 51 9.70 -1.86 -3.31
CA PRO A 51 10.93 -1.93 -4.09
C PRO A 51 11.91 -0.83 -3.69
N GLU A 52 13.21 -1.07 -3.83
CA GLU A 52 14.20 -0.01 -3.61
C GLU A 52 13.88 1.22 -4.46
N GLY A 53 14.02 2.42 -3.88
CA GLY A 53 13.62 3.66 -4.54
C GLY A 53 12.17 4.07 -4.36
N SER A 54 11.29 3.21 -3.82
CA SER A 54 9.86 3.53 -3.69
C SER A 54 9.51 4.44 -2.52
N LEU A 55 10.25 4.33 -1.40
CA LEU A 55 9.97 5.10 -0.18
C LEU A 55 10.87 6.34 -0.12
N LYS A 56 10.27 7.50 0.10
CA LYS A 56 10.97 8.77 0.28
C LYS A 56 10.59 9.38 1.63
N ASN A 57 11.55 9.91 2.38
CA ASN A 57 11.27 10.75 3.55
C ASN A 57 10.87 12.17 3.13
N SER A 58 10.50 13.06 4.05
CA SER A 58 10.13 14.46 3.77
C SER A 58 11.17 15.27 2.97
N ASN A 59 12.46 14.89 3.04
CA ASN A 59 13.56 15.55 2.32
C ASN A 59 13.82 14.95 0.93
N ASN A 60 12.88 14.17 0.38
CA ASN A 60 13.03 13.44 -0.89
C ASN A 60 14.19 12.43 -0.92
N THR A 61 14.73 12.05 0.24
CA THR A 61 15.76 11.02 0.33
C THR A 61 15.11 9.65 0.26
N VAL A 62 15.63 8.80 -0.61
CA VAL A 62 15.20 7.39 -0.72
C VAL A 62 15.57 6.64 0.55
N ILE A 63 14.60 5.97 1.15
CA ILE A 63 14.77 5.16 2.35
C ILE A 63 14.62 3.68 1.99
N PRO A 64 15.58 2.81 2.35
CA PRO A 64 15.46 1.38 2.07
C PRO A 64 14.37 0.74 2.96
N GLN A 65 13.71 -0.31 2.45
CA GLN A 65 12.68 -1.03 3.20
C GLN A 65 13.20 -1.64 4.52
N SER A 66 14.50 -1.88 4.64
CA SER A 66 15.14 -2.36 5.88
C SER A 66 14.91 -1.40 7.05
N HIS A 67 14.66 -0.12 6.78
CA HIS A 67 14.28 0.87 7.80
C HIS A 67 12.95 0.54 8.49
N LEU A 68 12.06 -0.21 7.84
CA LEU A 68 10.76 -0.59 8.38
C LEU A 68 10.86 -1.78 9.35
N LYS A 69 11.98 -2.51 9.34
CA LYS A 69 12.15 -3.74 10.10
C LYS A 69 11.92 -3.52 11.60
N GLY A 70 11.03 -4.33 12.18
CA GLY A 70 10.71 -4.30 13.60
C GLY A 70 9.75 -3.18 14.02
N LYS A 71 9.36 -2.30 13.09
CA LYS A 71 8.31 -1.29 13.29
C LYS A 71 6.96 -1.83 12.84
N SER A 72 5.86 -1.34 13.39
CA SER A 72 4.56 -1.54 12.75
C SER A 72 4.33 -0.50 11.67
N VAL A 73 3.97 -0.95 10.47
CA VAL A 73 3.81 -0.07 9.29
C VAL A 73 2.33 0.08 8.97
N ALA A 74 1.90 1.32 8.72
CA ALA A 74 0.57 1.59 8.18
C ALA A 74 0.63 2.43 6.90
N LEU A 75 -0.23 2.11 5.95
CA LEU A 75 -0.48 2.89 4.75
C LEU A 75 -1.55 3.93 5.06
N TYR A 76 -1.23 5.20 4.83
CA TYR A 76 -2.15 6.31 4.98
C TYR A 76 -2.58 6.81 3.60
N PHE A 77 -3.83 6.54 3.25
CA PHE A 77 -4.46 6.98 2.00
C PHE A 77 -5.24 8.26 2.24
N ALA A 78 -4.85 9.35 1.58
CA ALA A 78 -5.51 10.64 1.74
C ALA A 78 -5.36 11.54 0.52
N ASP A 79 -6.20 12.58 0.51
CA ASP A 79 -6.27 13.62 -0.51
C ASP A 79 -6.18 14.99 0.18
N GLY A 80 -5.24 15.83 -0.23
CA GLY A 80 -5.00 17.15 0.37
C GLY A 80 -6.16 18.12 0.15
N ALA A 81 -6.97 17.91 -0.89
CA ALA A 81 -8.17 18.70 -1.16
C ALA A 81 -9.39 18.29 -0.30
N ASP A 82 -9.35 17.14 0.40
CA ASP A 82 -10.48 16.66 1.20
C ASP A 82 -10.44 17.24 2.62
N PRO A 83 -11.47 17.99 3.07
CA PRO A 83 -11.54 18.57 4.41
C PRO A 83 -11.41 17.55 5.54
N LYS A 84 -11.89 16.31 5.34
CA LYS A 84 -11.79 15.24 6.34
C LYS A 84 -10.33 14.83 6.57
N CYS A 85 -9.54 14.78 5.50
CA CYS A 85 -8.11 14.47 5.57
C CYS A 85 -7.35 15.55 6.36
N ALA A 86 -7.65 16.83 6.11
CA ALA A 86 -7.07 17.94 6.85
C ALA A 86 -7.41 17.89 8.34
N SER A 87 -8.65 17.51 8.70
CA SER A 87 -9.07 17.43 10.10
C SER A 87 -8.42 16.27 10.88
N LEU A 88 -8.07 15.17 10.21
CA LEU A 88 -7.44 14.00 10.81
C LEU A 88 -5.94 14.20 11.06
N LEU A 89 -5.27 14.97 10.19
CA LEU A 89 -3.82 15.08 10.16
C LEU A 89 -3.20 15.48 11.53
N PRO A 90 -3.74 16.44 12.30
CA PRO A 90 -3.21 16.78 13.63
C PRO A 90 -3.24 15.60 14.62
N PHE A 91 -4.29 14.78 14.58
CA PHE A 91 -4.46 13.63 15.47
C PHE A 91 -3.49 12.51 15.11
N LEU A 92 -3.37 12.22 13.81
CA LEU A 92 -2.42 11.23 13.31
C LEU A 92 -0.97 11.63 13.63
N LEU A 93 -0.66 12.92 13.53
CA LEU A 93 0.64 13.47 13.90
C LEU A 93 0.92 13.33 15.39
N ASN A 94 -0.06 13.65 16.25
CA ASN A 94 0.08 13.50 17.70
C ASN A 94 0.29 12.03 18.07
N TYR A 95 -0.51 11.11 17.52
CA TYR A 95 -0.35 9.68 17.74
C TYR A 95 1.03 9.18 17.29
N TYR A 96 1.48 9.58 16.09
CA TYR A 96 2.80 9.21 15.58
C TYR A 96 3.94 9.67 16.51
N ARG A 97 3.85 10.90 17.02
CA ARG A 97 4.82 11.43 17.99
C ARG A 97 4.79 10.65 19.30
N THR A 98 3.63 10.55 19.95
CA THR A 98 3.49 9.84 21.23
C THR A 98 3.96 8.39 21.16
N MET A 99 3.67 7.68 20.06
CA MET A 99 4.09 6.30 19.91
C MET A 99 5.60 6.15 19.76
N ASN A 100 6.24 7.09 19.07
CA ASN A 100 7.68 7.11 18.83
C ASN A 100 8.48 7.87 19.90
N GLU A 101 7.82 8.55 20.83
CA GLU A 101 8.44 9.22 21.98
C GLU A 101 9.03 8.22 23.00
N GLY A 102 10.20 8.57 23.55
CA GLY A 102 10.80 7.90 24.72
C GLY A 102 11.47 6.53 24.48
N GLY A 103 11.58 6.07 23.24
CA GLY A 103 12.29 4.82 22.89
C GLY A 103 13.58 5.08 22.11
N ALA A 104 14.59 4.21 22.28
CA ALA A 104 15.79 4.25 21.43
C ALA A 104 15.49 3.94 19.95
N ASN A 105 14.37 3.24 19.68
CA ASN A 105 13.89 2.91 18.34
C ASN A 105 12.43 3.33 18.16
N GLN A 106 12.09 3.83 16.96
CA GLN A 106 10.71 4.08 16.54
C GLN A 106 9.89 2.77 16.56
N LYS A 107 8.66 2.83 17.07
CA LYS A 107 7.75 1.68 17.21
C LYS A 107 6.86 1.52 15.99
N ILE A 108 6.47 2.63 15.37
CA ILE A 108 5.58 2.65 14.21
C ILE A 108 6.14 3.52 13.09
N GLU A 109 5.74 3.19 11.87
CA GLU A 109 6.00 3.97 10.66
C GLU A 109 4.70 4.15 9.88
N ILE A 110 4.52 5.33 9.29
CA ILE A 110 3.39 5.62 8.41
C ILE A 110 3.96 5.85 7.00
N ILE A 111 3.30 5.30 5.98
CA ILE A 111 3.65 5.51 4.58
C ILE A 111 2.46 6.19 3.91
N PHE A 112 2.67 7.44 3.53
CA PHE A 112 1.68 8.23 2.80
C PHE A 112 1.55 7.73 1.36
N VAL A 113 0.32 7.40 0.99
CA VAL A 113 -0.11 7.02 -0.36
C VAL A 113 -1.14 8.05 -0.81
N SER A 114 -0.72 8.92 -1.72
CA SER A 114 -1.54 10.05 -2.15
C SER A 114 -2.64 9.63 -3.13
N LEU A 115 -3.82 10.23 -2.97
CA LEU A 115 -4.89 10.24 -3.97
C LEU A 115 -5.05 11.64 -4.61
N ASP A 116 -4.08 12.53 -4.40
CA ASP A 116 -4.06 13.87 -4.99
C ASP A 116 -4.02 13.77 -6.52
N ARG A 117 -4.62 14.74 -7.20
CA ARG A 117 -4.68 14.75 -8.69
C ARG A 117 -3.45 15.38 -9.33
N ASP A 118 -2.80 16.29 -8.62
CA ASP A 118 -1.67 17.07 -9.12
C ASP A 118 -0.49 17.00 -8.14
N ARG A 119 0.69 17.33 -8.66
CA ARG A 119 1.95 17.25 -7.91
C ARG A 119 2.03 18.35 -6.85
N GLU A 120 1.42 19.50 -7.13
CA GLU A 120 1.38 20.65 -6.24
C GLU A 120 0.62 20.33 -4.94
N ALA A 121 -0.57 19.73 -5.03
CA ALA A 121 -1.32 19.29 -3.86
C ALA A 121 -0.59 18.18 -3.10
N PHE A 122 0.00 17.23 -3.80
CA PHE A 122 0.82 16.18 -3.20
C PHE A 122 1.95 16.77 -2.33
N GLU A 123 2.77 17.66 -2.88
CA GLU A 123 3.90 18.25 -2.15
C GLU A 123 3.43 19.14 -0.99
N SER A 124 2.38 19.94 -1.20
CA SER A 124 1.80 20.77 -0.15
C SER A 124 1.28 19.93 1.03
N HIS A 125 0.56 18.85 0.73
CA HIS A 125 0.01 17.97 1.74
C HIS A 125 1.11 17.22 2.49
N ARG A 126 2.07 16.67 1.74
CA ARG A 126 3.23 15.94 2.27
C ARG A 126 4.16 16.80 3.13
N ALA A 127 4.30 18.10 2.84
CA ALA A 127 5.20 19.00 3.58
C ALA A 127 4.93 19.05 5.09
N HIS A 128 3.70 18.72 5.51
CA HIS A 128 3.27 18.73 6.91
C HIS A 128 3.47 17.38 7.62
N MET A 129 3.97 16.36 6.91
CA MET A 129 4.07 14.99 7.39
C MET A 129 5.53 14.59 7.69
N PRO A 130 5.85 14.07 8.89
CA PRO A 130 7.20 13.66 9.25
C PRO A 130 7.58 12.24 8.80
N TRP A 131 6.62 11.51 8.21
CA TRP A 131 6.74 10.10 7.87
C TRP A 131 7.10 9.87 6.39
N LEU A 132 7.18 8.61 5.97
CA LEU A 132 7.56 8.25 4.60
C LEU A 132 6.41 8.45 3.62
N SER A 133 6.73 8.60 2.35
CA SER A 133 5.77 8.75 1.26
C SER A 133 6.21 7.96 0.04
N ILE A 134 5.25 7.50 -0.74
CA ILE A 134 5.49 7.03 -2.11
C ILE A 134 5.20 8.20 -3.06
N ASP A 135 6.07 8.39 -4.05
CA ASP A 135 5.92 9.45 -5.04
C ASP A 135 4.63 9.27 -5.85
N LEU A 136 3.99 10.38 -6.22
CA LEU A 136 2.71 10.38 -6.93
C LEU A 136 2.79 9.59 -8.25
N GLU A 137 3.90 9.74 -8.98
CA GLU A 137 4.15 9.08 -10.26
C GLU A 137 4.69 7.64 -10.12
N ASN A 138 4.93 7.16 -8.90
CA ASN A 138 5.41 5.80 -8.72
C ASN A 138 4.28 4.80 -9.04
N PRO A 139 4.51 3.78 -9.90
CA PRO A 139 3.51 2.75 -10.20
C PRO A 139 2.95 2.04 -8.96
N LEU A 140 3.73 1.98 -7.87
CA LEU A 140 3.31 1.39 -6.61
C LEU A 140 2.10 2.10 -5.99
N THR A 141 1.96 3.41 -6.17
CA THR A 141 0.83 4.20 -5.65
C THR A 141 -0.50 3.66 -6.16
N GLU A 142 -0.62 3.48 -7.48
CA GLU A 142 -1.82 2.94 -8.12
C GLU A 142 -2.07 1.47 -7.76
N ILE A 143 -0.99 0.68 -7.65
CA ILE A 143 -1.08 -0.73 -7.25
C ILE A 143 -1.65 -0.85 -5.83
N LEU A 144 -1.19 -0.02 -4.89
CA LEU A 144 -1.69 -0.02 -3.50
C LEU A 144 -3.14 0.46 -3.44
N LYS A 145 -3.49 1.56 -4.12
CA LYS A 145 -4.88 2.07 -4.19
C LYS A 145 -5.84 0.98 -4.66
N ARG A 146 -5.50 0.27 -5.74
CA ARG A 146 -6.33 -0.81 -6.29
C ARG A 146 -6.38 -2.02 -5.37
N HIS A 147 -5.24 -2.47 -4.85
CA HIS A 147 -5.18 -3.66 -4.00
C HIS A 147 -6.02 -3.53 -2.74
N PHE A 148 -5.87 -2.40 -2.04
CA PHE A 148 -6.64 -2.12 -0.83
C PHE A 148 -8.03 -1.55 -1.13
N ARG A 149 -8.35 -1.34 -2.41
CA ARG A 149 -9.61 -0.78 -2.91
C ARG A 149 -9.95 0.55 -2.24
N VAL A 150 -8.96 1.41 -2.12
CA VAL A 150 -9.09 2.79 -1.63
C VAL A 150 -8.98 3.72 -2.83
N MET A 151 -10.14 4.10 -3.37
CA MET A 151 -10.25 4.97 -4.54
C MET A 151 -11.31 6.03 -4.29
N LYS A 152 -11.21 7.17 -4.99
CA LYS A 152 -12.27 8.19 -4.95
C LYS A 152 -13.47 7.71 -5.75
N GLU A 153 -14.69 8.14 -5.38
CA GLU A 153 -15.94 7.67 -5.98
C GLU A 153 -15.99 7.79 -7.51
N TYR A 154 -15.39 8.83 -8.08
CA TYR A 154 -15.33 9.04 -9.53
C TYR A 154 -14.29 8.17 -10.25
N GLU A 155 -13.35 7.55 -9.53
CA GLU A 155 -12.35 6.63 -10.08
C GLU A 155 -12.86 5.18 -10.12
N VAL A 156 -14.03 4.93 -9.52
CA VAL A 156 -14.63 3.59 -9.47
C VAL A 156 -15.17 3.21 -10.86
N PRO A 157 -14.69 2.12 -11.48
CA PRO A 157 -15.24 1.65 -12.75
C PRO A 157 -16.74 1.35 -12.63
N THR A 158 -17.53 1.80 -13.61
CA THR A 158 -19.00 1.68 -13.62
C THR A 158 -19.49 0.22 -13.56
N TYR A 159 -18.66 -0.74 -13.97
CA TYR A 159 -18.92 -2.18 -13.93
C TYR A 159 -17.85 -2.88 -13.07
N GLY A 160 -17.95 -2.79 -11.75
CA GLY A 160 -17.01 -3.45 -10.82
C GLY A 160 -17.42 -3.35 -9.36
N TYR A 161 -16.73 -4.10 -8.49
CA TYR A 161 -16.84 -3.92 -7.04
C TYR A 161 -16.21 -2.57 -6.67
N GLY A 162 -17.02 -1.60 -6.22
CA GLY A 162 -16.58 -0.23 -5.98
C GLY A 162 -15.54 -0.05 -4.88
N SER A 163 -15.23 1.20 -4.53
CA SER A 163 -14.30 1.47 -3.42
C SER A 163 -14.77 0.78 -2.14
N ARG A 164 -13.85 0.12 -1.43
CA ARG A 164 -14.15 -0.51 -0.14
C ARG A 164 -14.38 0.56 0.93
N THR A 165 -13.72 1.70 0.81
CA THR A 165 -13.71 2.78 1.81
C THR A 165 -13.41 4.13 1.17
N GLY A 166 -13.89 5.20 1.78
CA GLY A 166 -13.53 6.58 1.40
C GLY A 166 -12.18 7.02 1.98
N VAL A 167 -11.75 8.23 1.62
CA VAL A 167 -10.60 8.89 2.24
C VAL A 167 -11.04 9.83 3.37
N PRO A 168 -10.25 10.01 4.44
CA PRO A 168 -8.96 9.36 4.74
C PRO A 168 -9.09 7.90 5.22
N SER A 169 -8.14 7.05 4.84
CA SER A 169 -8.08 5.64 5.28
C SER A 169 -6.68 5.24 5.76
N VAL A 170 -6.61 4.49 6.86
CA VAL A 170 -5.35 3.97 7.41
C VAL A 170 -5.43 2.45 7.48
N ILE A 171 -4.44 1.79 6.87
CA ILE A 171 -4.38 0.33 6.76
C ILE A 171 -3.06 -0.13 7.34
N VAL A 172 -3.10 -0.88 8.44
CA VAL A 172 -1.93 -1.51 9.04
C VAL A 172 -1.59 -2.76 8.25
N ILE A 173 -0.33 -2.87 7.83
CA ILE A 173 0.16 -4.03 7.09
C ILE A 173 0.91 -4.98 8.02
N GLY A 174 0.71 -6.28 7.79
CA GLY A 174 1.40 -7.36 8.50
C GLY A 174 2.82 -7.59 7.98
N SER A 175 3.54 -8.48 8.66
CA SER A 175 4.88 -8.95 8.24
C SER A 175 4.88 -9.67 6.90
N ASP A 176 3.73 -10.13 6.44
CA ASP A 176 3.48 -10.79 5.16
C ASP A 176 3.02 -9.82 4.06
N GLY A 177 2.96 -8.52 4.37
CA GLY A 177 2.49 -7.47 3.46
C GLY A 177 0.98 -7.50 3.21
N ARG A 178 0.22 -8.32 3.93
CA ARG A 178 -1.25 -8.32 3.89
C ARG A 178 -1.80 -7.25 4.83
N GLU A 179 -3.07 -6.93 4.64
CA GLU A 179 -3.81 -6.15 5.63
C GLU A 179 -3.86 -6.92 6.97
N ALA A 180 -3.20 -6.36 7.99
CA ALA A 180 -3.31 -6.86 9.35
C ALA A 180 -4.50 -6.20 10.07
N GLN A 181 -4.74 -4.91 9.80
CA GLN A 181 -5.82 -4.17 10.42
C GLN A 181 -6.27 -3.00 9.57
N PHE A 182 -7.59 -2.83 9.42
CA PHE A 182 -8.19 -1.62 8.86
C PHE A 182 -8.65 -0.69 9.98
N LEU A 183 -8.23 0.58 9.94
CA LEU A 183 -8.63 1.61 10.90
C LEU A 183 -9.70 2.51 10.25
N PRO A 184 -10.99 2.39 10.62
CA PRO A 184 -12.08 3.15 10.01
C PRO A 184 -12.17 4.58 10.58
N ILE A 185 -11.15 5.39 10.27
CA ILE A 185 -11.00 6.79 10.68
C ILE A 185 -12.00 7.76 10.03
N CYS A 186 -12.72 7.34 8.98
CA CYS A 186 -13.74 8.15 8.28
C CYS A 186 -15.07 8.33 9.03
N SER A 187 -15.29 7.64 10.16
CA SER A 187 -16.64 7.46 10.73
C SER A 187 -17.09 8.58 11.70
N GLY A 188 -16.27 9.60 11.93
CA GLY A 188 -16.50 10.66 12.92
C GLY A 188 -15.22 10.99 13.69
N LEU A 189 -15.11 12.21 14.25
CA LEU A 189 -13.89 12.68 14.93
C LEU A 189 -13.56 11.80 16.15
N GLU A 190 -14.58 11.47 16.97
CA GLU A 190 -14.42 10.61 18.16
C GLU A 190 -14.14 9.14 17.79
N GLU A 191 -14.79 8.63 16.74
CA GLU A 191 -14.55 7.29 16.22
C GLU A 191 -13.15 7.15 15.62
N GLY A 192 -12.64 8.20 14.96
CA GLY A 192 -11.30 8.23 14.38
C GLY A 192 -10.19 8.14 15.43
N ASP A 193 -10.31 8.92 16.51
CA ASP A 193 -9.38 8.88 17.63
C ASP A 193 -9.35 7.50 18.29
N ARG A 194 -10.54 6.92 18.52
CA ARG A 194 -10.67 5.56 19.08
C ARG A 194 -10.12 4.50 18.13
N ALA A 195 -10.22 4.70 16.82
CA ALA A 195 -9.68 3.77 15.84
C ALA A 195 -8.14 3.74 15.89
N LEU A 196 -7.47 4.90 16.00
CA LEU A 196 -6.00 4.95 16.14
C LEU A 196 -5.52 4.24 17.40
N LEU A 197 -6.23 4.39 18.53
CA LEU A 197 -5.93 3.68 19.77
C LEU A 197 -6.07 2.15 19.68
N ARG A 198 -6.82 1.64 18.69
CA ARG A 198 -6.94 0.20 18.43
C ARG A 198 -5.80 -0.37 17.61
N TRP A 199 -4.86 0.45 17.13
CA TRP A 199 -3.74 -0.03 16.35
C TRP A 199 -2.85 -0.95 17.20
N ASP A 200 -2.87 -2.25 16.87
CA ASP A 200 -2.10 -3.28 17.56
C ASP A 200 -0.64 -3.35 17.10
N TRP A 201 0.08 -2.24 17.22
CA TRP A 201 1.46 -2.09 16.74
C TRP A 201 2.46 -3.10 17.33
N ARG A 202 2.14 -3.75 18.45
CA ARG A 202 3.02 -4.76 19.08
C ARG A 202 3.03 -6.06 18.30
N ASN A 203 1.89 -6.43 17.72
CA ASN A 203 1.72 -7.69 16.99
C ASN A 203 1.80 -7.52 15.47
N THR A 204 1.72 -6.29 14.95
CA THR A 204 1.79 -5.98 13.52
C THR A 204 3.16 -5.45 13.09
N LYS A 205 4.24 -6.05 13.60
CA LYS A 205 5.61 -5.64 13.25
C LYS A 205 6.01 -6.14 11.86
N PHE A 206 6.61 -5.26 11.09
CA PHE A 206 7.11 -5.53 9.76
C PHE A 206 8.41 -6.33 9.83
N ALA A 207 8.41 -7.53 9.23
CA ALA A 207 9.59 -8.38 9.14
C ALA A 207 10.19 -8.21 7.73
N SER A 208 11.29 -7.46 7.59
CA SER A 208 11.91 -7.29 6.27
C SER A 208 12.56 -8.57 5.71
N ASP A 209 12.75 -9.59 6.54
CA ASP A 209 13.62 -10.74 6.25
C ASP A 209 12.88 -11.97 5.71
N GLN A 210 11.54 -11.92 5.60
CA GLN A 210 10.70 -13.11 5.38
C GLN A 210 9.80 -13.05 4.14
N PHE A 211 10.05 -12.13 3.21
CA PHE A 211 9.37 -12.14 1.92
C PHE A 211 9.94 -13.16 0.92
N HIS A 212 10.99 -13.89 1.30
CA HIS A 212 11.40 -15.12 0.62
C HIS A 212 10.46 -16.25 1.03
N VAL A 213 9.59 -16.64 0.10
CA VAL A 213 8.83 -17.88 0.22
C VAL A 213 9.86 -19.00 0.38
N ARG A 214 9.83 -19.71 1.52
CA ARG A 214 10.55 -20.99 1.63
C ARG A 214 10.10 -21.83 0.43
N PRO A 215 11.01 -22.30 -0.45
CA PRO A 215 10.60 -23.24 -1.47
C PRO A 215 9.92 -24.38 -0.71
N THR A 216 8.68 -24.66 -1.04
CA THR A 216 7.99 -25.86 -0.58
C THR A 216 8.91 -26.99 -0.97
N LEU A 217 9.68 -27.51 0.00
CA LEU A 217 10.46 -28.71 -0.20
C LEU A 217 9.44 -29.76 -0.58
N LEU A 218 9.48 -30.14 -1.85
CA LEU A 218 8.89 -31.37 -2.34
C LEU A 218 9.64 -32.48 -1.60
N GLU A 219 9.17 -32.83 -0.40
CA GLU A 219 9.52 -34.09 0.23
C GLU A 219 8.82 -35.21 -0.55
N GLN A 220 9.66 -35.85 -1.39
CA GLN A 220 9.70 -37.23 -1.87
C GLN A 220 8.38 -37.97 -2.15
#